data_AF-A0A1F8NWG3-F1
#
_entry.id   AF-A0A1F8NWG3-F1
#
_cell.length_a   1.000
_cell.length_b   1.000
_cell.length_c   1.000
_cell.angle_alpha   90.00
_cell.angle_beta   90.00
_cell.angle_gamma   90.00
#
_symmetry.space_group_name_H-M   'P 1'
#
loop_
_entity.id
_entity.type
_entity.pdbx_description
1 polymer ?
#
loop_
_entity_poly.entity_id
_entity_poly.type
_entity_poly.pdbx_seq_one_letter_code
_entity_poly.pdbx_strand_id
1 'polypeptide(L)'
;MRSCSFLFGPTAEGETNAPVLDTRVVRSGEHEIRVCTGGPRGDHRGLPTVVFENGLGSRIEDWGSLPQRAAEITSVVAYDRPGIGGSAHATFSPTSENIAALLHSVLELTGVTKPYVLVGFSLGGVYVRMYAALYREEVAGILYIDPVDFTETREDALAVFSEIGSGRAGLDEYDEALDLFMRESRNRPALSEWNEVRKLILDSFSSYERLPTIRHIPQVLIASTKEQPPFAKLTFDFAAWSRLSRRHRLDRLVAWVSSIDEGHLVTTPSSAHKIHDSDPGLVLWAIRRLVYPDLSKRLRALIEGNSEAAFIAAYNKLKANYPPENLGEDLLNSLGYEMLQQGKLPEALAAFRLNVDEYPRAANPYDSLGEAYTISGEFALSAANYRRSLELDPANKNAENRLRELNRKLLAQP
;
A
#
# COMPACT_ATOMS: atom_id res chain seq x y z
N MET A 1 23.14 -28.35 13.37
CA MET A 1 22.36 -29.44 12.74
C MET A 1 21.39 -30.04 13.74
N ARG A 2 20.13 -29.61 13.74
CA ARG A 2 18.96 -30.39 14.17
C ARG A 2 17.78 -29.86 13.34
N SER A 3 17.20 -30.73 12.51
CA SER A 3 16.06 -30.39 11.68
C SER A 3 14.78 -30.39 12.52
N CYS A 4 13.91 -29.41 12.28
CA CYS A 4 12.53 -29.47 12.73
C CYS A 4 11.70 -29.97 11.56
N SER A 5 11.46 -31.28 11.56
CA SER A 5 10.48 -31.95 10.71
C SER A 5 9.14 -31.93 11.46
N PHE A 6 8.13 -31.24 10.92
CA PHE A 6 6.75 -31.40 11.37
C PHE A 6 6.19 -32.67 10.73
N LEU A 7 5.91 -33.70 11.55
CA LEU A 7 5.24 -34.92 11.14
C LEU A 7 3.72 -34.73 11.30
N PHE A 8 3.01 -34.53 10.19
CA PHE A 8 1.60 -34.89 10.06
C PHE A 8 1.53 -36.23 9.30
N GLY A 9 0.73 -37.17 9.83
CA GLY A 9 0.54 -38.50 9.23
C GLY A 9 -0.11 -38.45 7.84
N PRO A 10 -0.06 -39.55 7.06
CA PRO A 10 -0.43 -39.52 5.66
C PRO A 10 -1.95 -39.53 5.52
N THR A 11 -2.53 -38.40 5.15
CA THR A 11 -3.82 -38.34 4.47
C THR A 11 -3.56 -38.00 3.01
N ALA A 12 -4.21 -38.74 2.12
CA ALA A 12 -4.01 -38.74 0.67
C ALA A 12 -4.01 -37.34 0.03
N GLU A 13 -3.05 -37.16 -0.89
CA GLU A 13 -3.04 -36.29 -2.07
C GLU A 13 -4.00 -35.08 -2.08
N GLY A 14 -3.43 -33.93 -1.70
CA GLY A 14 -3.81 -32.64 -2.23
C GLY A 14 -2.56 -31.78 -2.22
N GLU A 15 -1.87 -31.64 -3.36
CA GLU A 15 -0.82 -30.64 -3.49
C GLU A 15 -1.43 -29.29 -3.09
N THR A 16 -0.98 -28.72 -1.97
CA THR A 16 -1.43 -27.39 -1.57
C THR A 16 -1.01 -26.41 -2.65
N ASN A 17 -1.98 -25.80 -3.33
CA ASN A 17 -1.76 -24.88 -4.46
C ASN A 17 -1.16 -23.52 -4.03
N ALA A 18 -0.67 -23.43 -2.79
CA ALA A 18 -0.11 -22.22 -2.21
C ALA A 18 1.32 -21.97 -2.73
N PRO A 19 1.71 -20.69 -2.91
CA PRO A 19 3.08 -20.30 -3.19
C PRO A 19 4.06 -20.92 -2.19
N VAL A 20 5.23 -21.36 -2.65
CA VAL A 20 6.31 -21.79 -1.75
C VAL A 20 7.32 -20.66 -1.63
N LEU A 21 7.58 -20.22 -0.40
CA LEU A 21 8.66 -19.29 -0.13
C LEU A 21 10.00 -20.04 -0.05
N ASP A 22 10.98 -19.56 -0.81
CA ASP A 22 12.36 -20.04 -0.77
C ASP A 22 13.21 -19.11 0.08
N THR A 23 13.94 -19.67 1.05
CA THR A 23 14.86 -18.91 1.90
C THR A 23 16.29 -19.32 1.60
N ARG A 24 17.11 -18.36 1.19
CA ARG A 24 18.51 -18.56 0.83
C ARG A 24 19.38 -17.40 1.28
N VAL A 25 20.68 -17.59 1.21
CA VAL A 25 21.66 -16.53 1.44
C VAL A 25 22.14 -16.00 0.09
N VAL A 26 22.15 -14.68 -0.08
CA VAL A 26 22.75 -13.98 -1.22
C VAL A 26 24.02 -13.27 -0.78
N ARG A 27 24.97 -13.12 -1.69
CA ARG A 27 26.25 -12.43 -1.43
C ARG A 27 26.27 -11.09 -2.13
N SER A 28 26.12 -10.02 -1.36
CA SER A 28 26.28 -8.63 -1.81
C SER A 28 27.65 -8.13 -1.37
N GLY A 29 28.63 -8.17 -2.27
CA GLY A 29 30.03 -7.94 -1.93
C GLY A 29 30.53 -8.97 -0.90
N GLU A 30 31.02 -8.49 0.25
CA GLU A 30 31.46 -9.33 1.37
C GLU A 30 30.32 -9.70 2.34
N HIS A 31 29.10 -9.22 2.10
CA HIS A 31 27.98 -9.40 3.01
C HIS A 31 27.09 -10.57 2.59
N GLU A 32 26.92 -11.53 3.49
CA GLU A 32 25.99 -12.65 3.36
C GLU A 32 24.64 -12.25 3.94
N ILE A 33 23.64 -12.07 3.09
CA ILE A 33 22.30 -11.61 3.46
C ILE A 33 21.31 -12.74 3.27
N ARG A 34 20.59 -13.10 4.34
CA ARG A 34 19.47 -14.04 4.28
C ARG A 34 18.26 -13.35 3.67
N VAL A 35 17.72 -13.95 2.63
CA VAL A 35 16.58 -13.47 1.86
C VAL A 35 15.56 -14.59 1.71
N CYS A 36 14.30 -14.23 1.79
CA CYS A 36 13.15 -15.05 1.52
C CYS A 36 12.43 -14.49 0.29
N THR A 37 12.30 -15.29 -0.77
CA THR A 37 11.62 -14.92 -2.01
C THR A 37 10.49 -15.88 -2.31
N GLY A 38 9.45 -15.41 -2.97
CA GLY A 38 8.40 -16.28 -3.49
C GLY A 38 7.43 -15.51 -4.37
N GLY A 39 6.43 -16.19 -4.91
CA GLY A 39 5.43 -15.57 -5.77
C GLY A 39 4.42 -16.60 -6.26
N PRO A 40 3.34 -16.15 -6.92
CA PRO A 40 2.27 -17.04 -7.32
C PRO A 40 2.72 -18.02 -8.40
N ARG A 41 2.10 -19.21 -8.48
CA ARG A 41 2.31 -20.14 -9.60
C ARG A 41 1.52 -19.62 -10.81
N GLY A 42 2.18 -19.32 -11.94
CA GLY A 42 1.53 -18.82 -13.17
C GLY A 42 2.22 -17.60 -13.77
N ASP A 43 1.62 -16.95 -14.77
CA ASP A 43 2.14 -15.69 -15.33
C ASP A 43 1.62 -14.48 -14.54
N HIS A 44 2.51 -13.84 -13.80
CA HIS A 44 2.29 -12.62 -13.01
C HIS A 44 3.24 -11.51 -13.46
N ARG A 45 3.77 -11.62 -14.69
CA ARG A 45 4.66 -10.63 -15.27
C ARG A 45 3.93 -9.30 -15.41
N GLY A 46 4.49 -8.24 -14.83
CA GLY A 46 3.97 -6.88 -14.92
C GLY A 46 3.34 -6.33 -13.65
N LEU A 47 3.13 -7.18 -12.62
CA LEU A 47 2.81 -6.69 -11.27
C LEU A 47 4.09 -6.28 -10.52
N PRO A 48 4.04 -5.27 -9.65
CA PRO A 48 5.18 -4.92 -8.81
C PRO A 48 5.54 -6.04 -7.83
N THR A 49 6.84 -6.23 -7.58
CA THR A 49 7.31 -7.11 -6.49
C THR A 49 7.16 -6.40 -5.15
N VAL A 50 6.63 -7.07 -4.13
CA VAL A 50 6.52 -6.52 -2.77
C VAL A 50 7.80 -6.79 -1.99
N VAL A 51 8.40 -5.75 -1.43
CA VAL A 51 9.64 -5.84 -0.65
C VAL A 51 9.35 -5.46 0.80
N PHE A 52 9.58 -6.39 1.72
CA PHE A 52 9.37 -6.19 3.15
C PHE A 52 10.65 -5.70 3.83
N GLU A 53 10.56 -4.55 4.48
CA GLU A 53 11.63 -3.89 5.22
C GLU A 53 11.29 -3.85 6.71
N ASN A 54 12.09 -4.55 7.51
CA ASN A 54 11.76 -4.91 8.89
C ASN A 54 11.76 -3.70 9.84
N GLY A 55 11.11 -3.84 10.99
CA GLY A 55 11.27 -2.94 12.12
C GLY A 55 12.65 -3.07 12.79
N LEU A 56 12.90 -2.23 13.79
CA LEU A 56 14.14 -2.21 14.55
C LEU A 56 14.48 -3.60 15.13
N GLY A 57 15.66 -4.14 14.78
CA GLY A 57 16.11 -5.45 15.25
C GLY A 57 15.29 -6.66 14.81
N SER A 58 14.30 -6.47 13.93
CA SER A 58 13.35 -7.51 13.51
C SER A 58 13.89 -8.36 12.37
N ARG A 59 13.46 -9.62 12.37
CA ARG A 59 13.80 -10.67 11.40
C ARG A 59 12.66 -10.89 10.41
N ILE A 60 12.94 -11.66 9.35
CA ILE A 60 11.91 -12.14 8.42
C ILE A 60 10.75 -12.80 9.15
N GLU A 61 11.01 -13.60 10.20
CA GLU A 61 9.98 -14.31 10.94
C GLU A 61 8.98 -13.39 11.66
N ASP A 62 9.37 -12.16 11.98
CA ASP A 62 8.50 -11.21 12.70
C ASP A 62 7.34 -10.71 11.82
N TRP A 63 7.39 -10.92 10.49
CA TRP A 63 6.26 -10.68 9.59
C TRP A 63 5.15 -11.74 9.66
N GLY A 64 5.40 -12.87 10.34
CA GLY A 64 4.46 -13.96 10.45
C GLY A 64 3.99 -14.48 9.08
N SER A 65 2.68 -14.49 8.86
CA SER A 65 2.08 -15.01 7.61
C SER A 65 2.08 -14.02 6.44
N LEU A 66 2.48 -12.76 6.64
CA LEU A 66 2.32 -11.72 5.63
C LEU A 66 3.08 -11.99 4.33
N PRO A 67 4.36 -12.41 4.32
CA PRO A 67 5.07 -12.68 3.07
C PRO A 67 4.43 -13.83 2.30
N GLN A 68 3.96 -14.86 3.00
CA GLN A 68 3.25 -16.00 2.40
C GLN A 68 1.94 -15.58 1.75
N ARG A 69 1.14 -14.76 2.45
CA ARG A 69 -0.14 -14.25 1.93
C ARG A 69 0.04 -13.22 0.83
N ALA A 70 1.12 -12.43 0.86
CA ALA A 70 1.46 -11.51 -0.21
C ALA A 70 1.99 -12.26 -1.45
N ALA A 71 2.67 -13.40 -1.26
CA ALA A 71 3.09 -14.27 -2.36
C ALA A 71 1.93 -14.91 -3.13
N GLU A 72 0.72 -14.93 -2.56
CA GLU A 72 -0.51 -15.32 -3.28
C GLU A 72 -0.97 -14.22 -4.26
N ILE A 73 -0.48 -12.99 -4.09
CA ILE A 73 -0.88 -11.81 -4.88
C ILE A 73 0.17 -11.50 -5.95
N THR A 74 1.45 -11.45 -5.57
CA THR A 74 2.57 -11.06 -6.45
C THR A 74 3.89 -11.64 -5.95
N SER A 75 4.97 -11.43 -6.68
CA SER A 75 6.32 -11.74 -6.20
C SER A 75 6.64 -10.97 -4.91
N VAL A 76 7.33 -11.61 -3.99
CA VAL A 76 7.73 -11.03 -2.70
C VAL A 76 9.21 -11.22 -2.43
N VAL A 77 9.78 -10.27 -1.69
CA VAL A 77 11.09 -10.36 -1.07
C VAL A 77 10.98 -9.90 0.38
N ALA A 78 11.45 -10.72 1.31
CA ALA A 78 11.73 -10.32 2.69
C ALA A 78 13.20 -10.66 3.00
N TYR A 79 13.86 -9.92 3.87
CA TYR A 79 15.27 -10.17 4.15
C TYR A 79 15.63 -9.84 5.61
N ASP A 80 16.71 -10.42 6.10
CA ASP A 80 17.30 -10.05 7.39
C ASP A 80 18.39 -8.99 7.14
N ARG A 81 18.33 -7.83 7.79
CA ARG A 81 19.40 -6.82 7.73
C ARG A 81 20.71 -7.34 8.35
N PRO A 82 21.87 -6.72 8.06
CA PRO A 82 23.15 -7.20 8.55
C PRO A 82 23.21 -7.38 10.07
N GLY A 83 23.74 -8.52 10.52
CA GLY A 83 23.86 -8.88 11.93
C GLY A 83 22.55 -9.30 12.60
N ILE A 84 21.43 -9.33 11.87
CA ILE A 84 20.12 -9.78 12.35
C ILE A 84 19.80 -11.15 11.73
N GLY A 85 19.12 -12.00 12.50
CA GLY A 85 18.62 -13.28 12.00
C GLY A 85 19.72 -14.17 11.41
N GLY A 86 19.57 -14.54 10.13
CA GLY A 86 20.54 -15.36 9.40
C GLY A 86 21.56 -14.58 8.57
N SER A 87 21.59 -13.25 8.66
CA SER A 87 22.53 -12.41 7.91
C SER A 87 23.82 -12.16 8.67
N ALA A 88 24.95 -12.13 7.94
CA ALA A 88 26.25 -11.78 8.50
C ALA A 88 26.30 -10.32 8.96
N HIS A 89 27.23 -10.00 9.86
CA HIS A 89 27.48 -8.63 10.27
C HIS A 89 28.06 -7.80 9.13
N ALA A 90 27.59 -6.57 8.97
CA ALA A 90 28.23 -5.59 8.09
C ALA A 90 29.42 -4.93 8.78
N THR A 91 30.36 -4.45 7.96
CA THR A 91 31.51 -3.63 8.38
C THR A 91 31.18 -2.13 8.36
N PHE A 92 30.02 -1.75 7.84
CA PHE A 92 29.53 -0.38 7.78
C PHE A 92 28.43 -0.12 8.83
N SER A 93 28.24 1.15 9.21
CA SER A 93 27.14 1.58 10.07
C SER A 93 25.79 1.51 9.34
N PRO A 94 24.69 1.10 10.01
CA PRO A 94 23.36 0.94 9.39
C PRO A 94 22.65 2.29 9.18
N THR A 95 23.33 3.24 8.53
CA THR A 95 22.71 4.47 8.08
C THR A 95 21.64 4.16 7.03
N SER A 96 20.70 5.08 6.85
CA SER A 96 19.63 4.94 5.86
C SER A 96 20.15 4.68 4.45
N GLU A 97 21.21 5.36 4.06
CA GLU A 97 21.85 5.29 2.74
C GLU A 97 22.53 3.94 2.55
N ASN A 98 23.26 3.46 3.56
CA ASN A 98 23.95 2.17 3.49
C ASN A 98 22.97 1.00 3.42
N ILE A 99 21.88 1.05 4.22
CA ILE A 99 20.84 0.01 4.19
C ILE A 99 20.07 0.07 2.86
N ALA A 100 19.75 1.25 2.34
CA ALA A 100 19.10 1.37 1.03
C ALA A 100 19.98 0.84 -0.11
N ALA A 101 21.28 1.14 -0.11
CA ALA A 101 22.23 0.64 -1.11
C ALA A 101 22.44 -0.87 -1.00
N LEU A 102 22.51 -1.41 0.22
CA LEU A 102 22.54 -2.85 0.45
C LEU A 102 21.27 -3.51 -0.10
N LEU A 103 20.08 -2.98 0.25
CA LEU A 103 18.81 -3.51 -0.21
C LEU A 103 18.74 -3.52 -1.74
N HIS A 104 19.18 -2.45 -2.40
CA HIS A 104 19.25 -2.39 -3.87
C HIS A 104 20.09 -3.53 -4.44
N SER A 105 21.30 -3.73 -3.92
CA SER A 105 22.16 -4.84 -4.35
C SER A 105 21.55 -6.23 -4.06
N VAL A 106 20.90 -6.39 -2.91
CA VAL A 106 20.20 -7.64 -2.54
C VAL A 106 19.07 -7.93 -3.54
N LEU A 107 18.26 -6.93 -3.89
CA LEU A 107 17.16 -7.08 -4.84
C LEU A 107 17.67 -7.48 -6.24
N GLU A 108 18.75 -6.88 -6.74
CA GLU A 108 19.37 -7.29 -8.01
C GLU A 108 19.79 -8.77 -8.00
N LEU A 109 20.36 -9.25 -6.88
CA LEU A 109 20.80 -10.65 -6.71
C LEU A 109 19.65 -11.64 -6.57
N THR A 110 18.44 -11.16 -6.26
CA THR A 110 17.25 -12.03 -6.21
C THR A 110 16.71 -12.36 -7.59
N GLY A 111 16.93 -11.48 -8.58
CA GLY A 111 16.38 -11.62 -9.93
C GLY A 111 14.87 -11.35 -10.01
N VAL A 112 14.27 -10.77 -8.96
CA VAL A 112 12.85 -10.38 -8.98
C VAL A 112 12.62 -9.18 -9.89
N THR A 113 11.39 -9.03 -10.37
CA THR A 113 11.06 -7.99 -11.36
C THR A 113 10.71 -6.66 -10.70
N LYS A 114 11.30 -5.59 -11.23
CA LYS A 114 10.88 -4.21 -11.01
C LYS A 114 9.57 -3.90 -11.74
N PRO A 115 8.81 -2.87 -11.31
CA PRO A 115 9.05 -2.01 -10.15
C PRO A 115 8.65 -2.67 -8.81
N TYR A 116 8.94 -1.99 -7.69
CA TYR A 116 8.75 -2.50 -6.33
C TYR A 116 7.65 -1.76 -5.57
N VAL A 117 6.88 -2.50 -4.77
CA VAL A 117 6.09 -1.94 -3.66
C VAL A 117 6.88 -2.15 -2.38
N LEU A 118 7.35 -1.06 -1.78
CA LEU A 118 8.16 -1.12 -0.56
C LEU A 118 7.26 -1.09 0.68
N VAL A 119 7.38 -2.07 1.57
CA VAL A 119 6.59 -2.19 2.80
C VAL A 119 7.52 -1.99 4.00
N GLY A 120 7.48 -0.83 4.61
CA GLY A 120 8.33 -0.47 5.76
C GLY A 120 7.55 -0.46 7.07
N PHE A 121 7.93 -1.31 8.02
CA PHE A 121 7.39 -1.30 9.38
C PHE A 121 8.29 -0.49 10.33
N SER A 122 7.74 0.46 11.08
CA SER A 122 8.46 1.20 12.12
C SER A 122 9.74 1.87 11.57
N LEU A 123 10.92 1.50 12.07
CA LEU A 123 12.23 1.91 11.51
C LEU A 123 12.34 1.63 10.01
N GLY A 124 11.75 0.53 9.53
CA GLY A 124 11.78 0.18 8.10
C GLY A 124 11.20 1.29 7.22
N GLY A 125 10.32 2.14 7.76
CA GLY A 125 9.86 3.37 7.10
C GLY A 125 11.01 4.32 6.71
N VAL A 126 12.01 4.48 7.58
CA VAL A 126 13.20 5.32 7.34
C VAL A 126 13.98 4.81 6.13
N TYR A 127 14.12 3.49 6.03
CA TYR A 127 14.90 2.81 4.99
C TYR A 127 14.18 2.79 3.65
N VAL A 128 12.87 2.46 3.62
CA VAL A 128 12.11 2.48 2.35
C VAL A 128 11.96 3.89 1.80
N ARG A 129 11.87 4.92 2.66
CA ARG A 129 11.86 6.33 2.23
C ARG A 129 13.18 6.72 1.58
N MET A 130 14.31 6.31 2.16
CA MET A 130 15.63 6.54 1.56
C MET A 130 15.79 5.78 0.24
N TYR A 131 15.39 4.51 0.19
CA TYR A 131 15.42 3.73 -1.04
C TYR A 131 14.63 4.42 -2.16
N ALA A 132 13.40 4.85 -1.87
CA ALA A 132 12.56 5.52 -2.86
C ALA A 132 13.15 6.86 -3.34
N ALA A 133 13.89 7.57 -2.48
CA ALA A 133 14.58 8.79 -2.88
C ALA A 133 15.78 8.52 -3.81
N LEU A 134 16.54 7.45 -3.56
CA LEU A 134 17.73 7.09 -4.33
C LEU A 134 17.41 6.34 -5.65
N TYR A 135 16.36 5.51 -5.65
CA TYR A 135 16.00 4.59 -6.73
C TYR A 135 14.55 4.77 -7.21
N ARG A 136 14.09 6.02 -7.29
CA ARG A 136 12.69 6.41 -7.56
C ARG A 136 12.01 5.68 -8.72
N GLU A 137 12.72 5.46 -9.82
CA GLU A 137 12.16 4.84 -11.05
C GLU A 137 11.92 3.33 -10.88
N GLU A 138 12.44 2.74 -9.80
CA GLU A 138 12.24 1.34 -9.46
C GLU A 138 11.06 1.12 -8.51
N VAL A 139 10.37 2.19 -8.06
CA VAL A 139 9.35 2.11 -7.01
C VAL A 139 7.97 2.43 -7.56
N ALA A 140 7.06 1.46 -7.46
CA ALA A 140 5.65 1.58 -7.84
C ALA A 140 4.75 2.07 -6.69
N GLY A 141 5.17 1.91 -5.44
CA GLY A 141 4.39 2.32 -4.28
C GLY A 141 5.11 2.11 -2.96
N ILE A 142 4.65 2.79 -1.91
CA ILE A 142 5.21 2.67 -0.56
C ILE A 142 4.10 2.46 0.46
N LEU A 143 4.23 1.43 1.28
CA LEU A 143 3.40 1.18 2.45
C LEU A 143 4.22 1.44 3.72
N TYR A 144 3.79 2.43 4.50
CA TYR A 144 4.30 2.67 5.84
C TYR A 144 3.38 2.03 6.88
N ILE A 145 3.93 1.17 7.73
CA ILE A 145 3.21 0.55 8.85
C ILE A 145 3.77 1.13 10.15
N ASP A 146 2.97 2.00 10.77
CA ASP A 146 3.28 2.77 11.97
C ASP A 146 4.74 3.24 12.04
N PRO A 147 5.18 4.05 11.05
CA PRO A 147 6.59 4.37 10.88
C PRO A 147 7.10 5.27 12.01
N VAL A 148 8.44 5.32 12.15
CA VAL A 148 9.11 6.45 12.82
C VAL A 148 8.61 7.74 12.17
N ASP A 149 8.23 8.73 12.99
CA ASP A 149 7.64 9.97 12.50
C ASP A 149 8.71 10.91 11.93
N PHE A 150 8.82 10.95 10.60
CA PHE A 150 9.76 11.84 9.88
C PHE A 150 9.31 13.30 9.87
N THR A 151 8.09 13.58 10.33
CA THR A 151 7.46 14.90 10.21
C THR A 151 7.55 15.70 11.50
N GLU A 152 7.90 15.05 12.61
CA GLU A 152 8.05 15.69 13.91
C GLU A 152 9.40 16.38 14.02
N THR A 153 9.37 17.69 14.29
CA THR A 153 10.55 18.45 14.68
C THR A 153 10.79 18.40 16.19
N ARG A 154 11.99 18.79 16.62
CA ARG A 154 12.29 18.97 18.04
C ARG A 154 11.47 20.12 18.67
N GLU A 155 11.07 21.13 17.89
CA GLU A 155 10.11 22.12 18.36
C GLU A 155 8.72 21.52 18.60
N ASP A 156 8.22 20.70 17.66
CA ASP A 156 6.92 20.04 17.81
C ASP A 156 6.88 19.14 19.05
N ALA A 157 7.93 18.34 19.25
CA ALA A 157 8.04 17.48 20.43
C ALA A 157 8.02 18.34 21.70
N LEU A 158 8.82 19.41 21.78
CA LEU A 158 8.86 20.31 22.92
C LEU A 158 7.51 21.00 23.17
N ALA A 159 6.75 21.34 22.14
CA ALA A 159 5.45 21.97 22.26
C ALA A 159 4.48 21.08 23.08
N VAL A 160 4.46 19.77 22.83
CA VAL A 160 3.63 18.82 23.59
C VAL A 160 4.01 18.79 25.06
N PHE A 161 5.31 18.71 25.37
CA PHE A 161 5.78 18.71 26.75
C PHE A 161 5.49 20.04 27.46
N SER A 162 5.55 21.15 26.72
CA SER A 162 5.23 22.49 27.22
C SER A 162 3.74 22.62 27.54
N GLU A 163 2.85 22.08 26.70
CA GLU A 163 1.39 22.10 26.92
C GLU A 163 0.98 21.35 28.19
N ILE A 164 1.65 20.25 28.52
CA ILE A 164 1.41 19.51 29.77
C ILE A 164 2.15 20.09 30.99
N GLY A 165 2.86 21.21 30.83
CA GLY A 165 3.57 21.90 31.91
C GLY A 165 4.93 21.32 32.29
N SER A 166 5.42 20.27 31.61
CA SER A 166 6.73 19.65 31.89
C SER A 166 7.90 20.28 31.12
N GLY A 167 7.61 20.94 29.99
CA GLY A 167 8.57 21.67 29.16
C GLY A 167 9.79 20.84 28.76
N ARG A 168 10.95 21.50 28.64
CA ARG A 168 12.22 20.86 28.25
C ARG A 168 12.61 19.71 29.18
N ALA A 169 12.38 19.86 30.48
CA ALA A 169 12.75 18.83 31.46
C ALA A 169 12.02 17.50 31.22
N GLY A 170 10.72 17.55 30.90
CA GLY A 170 9.95 16.34 30.57
C GLY A 170 10.43 15.68 29.27
N LEU A 171 10.79 16.49 28.27
CA LEU A 171 11.35 15.99 27.01
C LEU A 171 12.70 15.31 27.22
N ASP A 172 13.60 15.93 27.99
CA ASP A 172 14.91 15.38 28.29
C ASP A 172 14.78 14.08 29.11
N GLU A 173 13.88 14.05 30.11
CA GLU A 173 13.57 12.83 30.87
C GLU A 173 13.09 11.69 29.97
N TYR A 174 12.15 11.99 29.06
CA TYR A 174 11.62 10.99 28.12
C TYR A 174 12.72 10.45 27.21
N ASP A 175 13.58 11.33 26.71
CA ASP A 175 14.69 10.96 25.83
C ASP A 175 15.73 10.09 26.56
N GLU A 176 16.11 10.45 27.78
CA GLU A 176 17.01 9.66 28.62
C GLU A 176 16.42 8.28 28.94
N ALA A 177 15.13 8.23 29.31
CA ALA A 177 14.44 6.98 29.60
C ALA A 177 14.38 6.06 28.37
N LEU A 178 14.14 6.62 27.18
CA LEU A 178 14.11 5.87 25.93
C LEU A 178 15.49 5.33 25.55
N ASP A 179 16.54 6.14 25.66
CA ASP A 179 17.91 5.70 25.40
C ASP A 179 18.37 4.63 26.38
N LEU A 180 17.98 4.73 27.66
CA LEU A 180 18.25 3.69 28.65
C LEU A 180 17.51 2.39 28.30
N PHE A 181 16.21 2.46 28.01
CA PHE A 181 15.39 1.31 27.60
C PHE A 181 16.03 0.58 26.41
N MET A 182 16.49 1.33 25.40
CA MET A 182 17.13 0.75 24.22
C MET A 182 18.47 0.10 24.54
N ARG A 183 19.31 0.71 25.39
CA ARG A 183 20.61 0.14 25.81
C ARG A 183 20.44 -1.14 26.63
N GLU A 184 19.43 -1.21 27.49
CA GLU A 184 19.16 -2.37 28.35
C GLU A 184 18.62 -3.58 27.60
N SER A 185 18.07 -3.40 26.39
CA SER A 185 17.56 -4.50 25.55
C SER A 185 18.64 -5.54 25.14
N ARG A 186 19.94 -5.21 25.26
CA ARG A 186 21.11 -6.06 24.92
C ARG A 186 21.13 -6.64 23.50
N ASN A 187 20.24 -6.20 22.60
CA ASN A 187 20.25 -6.56 21.19
C ASN A 187 21.22 -5.62 20.43
N ARG A 188 22.48 -6.06 20.23
CA ARG A 188 23.54 -5.21 19.65
C ARG A 188 23.22 -4.69 18.23
N PRO A 189 22.73 -5.49 17.27
CA PRO A 189 22.29 -4.99 15.97
C PRO A 189 21.21 -3.90 16.10
N ALA A 190 20.17 -4.16 16.90
CA ALA A 190 19.11 -3.19 17.14
C ALA A 190 19.64 -1.90 17.79
N LEU A 191 20.61 -2.00 18.69
CA LEU A 191 21.25 -0.82 19.29
C LEU A 191 22.03 -0.01 18.25
N SER A 192 22.72 -0.66 17.31
CA SER A 192 23.42 0.04 16.23
C SER A 192 22.45 0.78 15.31
N GLU A 193 21.34 0.14 14.95
CA GLU A 193 20.26 0.76 14.16
C GLU A 193 19.62 1.93 14.93
N TRP A 194 19.33 1.73 16.22
CA TRP A 194 18.81 2.76 17.10
C TRP A 194 19.71 3.99 17.13
N ASN A 195 21.01 3.80 17.31
CA ASN A 195 21.95 4.91 17.37
C ASN A 195 21.97 5.76 16.09
N GLU A 196 21.78 5.16 14.91
CA GLU A 196 21.72 5.92 13.66
C GLU A 196 20.38 6.65 13.49
N VAL A 197 19.24 5.98 13.71
CA VAL A 197 17.93 6.66 13.61
C VAL A 197 17.74 7.72 14.69
N ARG A 198 18.32 7.52 15.88
CA ARG A 198 18.27 8.49 16.97
C ARG A 198 18.94 9.81 16.59
N LYS A 199 20.05 9.78 15.84
CA LYS A 199 20.67 11.00 15.30
C LYS A 199 19.72 11.75 14.37
N LEU A 200 19.01 11.02 13.50
CA LEU A 200 18.02 11.61 12.60
C LEU A 200 16.87 12.26 13.38
N ILE A 201 16.32 11.56 14.39
CA ILE A 201 15.25 12.10 15.24
C ILE A 201 15.71 13.38 15.96
N LEU A 202 16.92 13.36 16.54
CA LEU A 202 17.45 14.51 17.28
C LEU A 202 17.73 15.72 16.39
N ASP A 203 18.03 15.50 15.12
CA ASP A 203 18.24 16.54 14.10
C ASP A 203 16.98 16.81 13.25
N SER A 204 15.80 16.37 13.71
CA SER A 204 14.51 16.57 13.03
C SER A 204 14.51 16.11 11.56
N PHE A 205 15.26 15.04 11.24
CA PHE A 205 15.43 14.52 9.89
C PHE A 205 15.91 15.58 8.87
N SER A 206 16.71 16.58 9.27
CA SER A 206 17.13 17.68 8.39
C SER A 206 17.80 17.22 7.07
N SER A 207 18.53 16.11 7.10
CA SER A 207 19.14 15.52 5.91
C SER A 207 18.12 15.00 4.89
N TYR A 208 16.92 14.61 5.35
CA TYR A 208 15.86 14.09 4.49
C TYR A 208 15.12 15.20 3.73
N GLU A 209 15.20 16.46 4.17
CA GLU A 209 14.59 17.60 3.48
C GLU A 209 15.20 17.83 2.09
N ARG A 210 16.44 17.40 1.89
CA ARG A 210 17.19 17.56 0.64
C ARG A 210 17.00 16.40 -0.33
N LEU A 211 16.27 15.36 0.07
CA LEU A 211 16.04 14.19 -0.76
C LEU A 211 15.13 14.53 -1.95
N PRO A 212 15.32 13.87 -3.11
CA PRO A 212 14.37 13.96 -4.21
C PRO A 212 12.94 13.67 -3.74
N THR A 213 11.98 14.47 -4.24
CA THR A 213 10.58 14.28 -3.86
C THR A 213 10.03 12.96 -4.39
N ILE A 214 9.33 12.25 -3.50
CA ILE A 214 8.63 10.99 -3.77
C ILE A 214 7.10 11.17 -3.81
N ARG A 215 6.61 12.42 -3.89
CA ARG A 215 5.17 12.74 -3.82
C ARG A 215 4.31 12.14 -4.93
N HIS A 216 4.94 11.76 -6.05
CA HIS A 216 4.31 11.16 -7.23
C HIS A 216 4.22 9.63 -7.14
N ILE A 217 4.95 9.02 -6.21
CA ILE A 217 4.86 7.59 -5.93
C ILE A 217 3.63 7.41 -5.00
N PRO A 218 2.70 6.49 -5.31
CA PRO A 218 1.56 6.19 -4.43
C PRO A 218 2.01 5.76 -3.04
N GLN A 219 1.36 6.28 -1.99
CA GLN A 219 1.71 6.00 -0.60
C GLN A 219 0.49 5.64 0.23
N VAL A 220 0.57 4.54 0.97
CA VAL A 220 -0.39 4.19 2.01
C VAL A 220 0.33 4.23 3.36
N LEU A 221 -0.23 4.94 4.32
CA LEU A 221 0.24 5.00 5.70
C LEU A 221 -0.81 4.40 6.61
N ILE A 222 -0.43 3.39 7.38
CA ILE A 222 -1.25 2.81 8.44
C ILE A 222 -0.66 3.25 9.78
N ALA A 223 -1.41 4.01 10.59
CA ALA A 223 -0.96 4.50 11.90
C ALA A 223 -1.79 3.90 13.04
N SER A 224 -1.12 3.52 14.13
CA SER A 224 -1.82 3.13 15.35
C SER A 224 -2.33 4.37 16.07
N THR A 225 -3.58 4.32 16.55
CA THR A 225 -4.15 5.31 17.47
C THR A 225 -4.46 4.71 18.84
N LYS A 226 -4.05 3.46 19.07
CA LYS A 226 -4.27 2.74 20.31
C LYS A 226 -3.42 3.30 21.44
N GLU A 227 -4.02 3.45 22.61
CA GLU A 227 -3.32 3.87 23.81
C GLU A 227 -2.34 2.80 24.32
N GLN A 228 -1.16 3.26 24.74
CA GLN A 228 -0.07 2.44 25.26
C GLN A 228 0.22 2.87 26.70
N PRO A 229 0.54 1.93 27.61
CA PRO A 229 1.09 2.28 28.91
C PRO A 229 2.52 2.85 28.76
N PRO A 230 3.02 3.57 29.78
CA PRO A 230 4.41 4.02 29.78
C PRO A 230 5.39 2.84 29.77
N PHE A 231 6.49 2.99 29.03
CA PHE A 231 7.58 1.99 28.97
C PHE A 231 8.58 2.12 30.13
N ALA A 232 8.55 3.25 30.85
CA ALA A 232 9.42 3.55 31.97
C ALA A 232 8.66 4.33 33.04
N LYS A 233 9.25 4.44 34.23
CA LYS A 233 8.73 5.32 35.28
C LYS A 233 9.12 6.76 34.93
N LEU A 234 8.12 7.60 34.70
CA LEU A 234 8.28 9.01 34.29
C LEU A 234 7.65 9.93 35.33
N THR A 235 8.20 11.13 35.50
CA THR A 235 7.73 12.11 36.51
C THR A 235 6.61 13.01 36.02
N PHE A 236 6.49 13.20 34.70
CA PHE A 236 5.39 13.96 34.10
C PHE A 236 4.11 13.12 33.88
N ASP A 237 2.99 13.79 33.60
CA ASP A 237 1.72 13.11 33.26
C ASP A 237 1.81 12.44 31.89
N PHE A 238 2.23 11.17 31.90
CA PHE A 238 2.37 10.37 30.69
C PHE A 238 1.05 10.19 29.94
N ALA A 239 -0.09 10.09 30.64
CA ALA A 239 -1.38 9.90 29.98
C ALA A 239 -1.78 11.16 29.21
N ALA A 240 -1.59 12.35 29.81
CA ALA A 240 -1.80 13.62 29.11
C ALA A 240 -0.84 13.78 27.93
N TRP A 241 0.46 13.51 28.12
CA TRP A 241 1.46 13.53 27.05
C TRP A 241 1.09 12.59 25.91
N SER A 242 0.77 11.33 26.22
CA SER A 242 0.47 10.29 25.22
C SER A 242 -0.74 10.66 24.37
N ARG A 243 -1.78 11.23 24.99
CA ARG A 243 -2.97 11.72 24.28
C ARG A 243 -2.66 12.90 23.35
N LEU A 244 -1.89 13.88 23.82
CA LEU A 244 -1.54 15.06 23.02
C LEU A 244 -0.57 14.70 21.90
N SER A 245 0.51 13.98 22.20
CA SER A 245 1.48 13.49 21.22
C SER A 245 0.80 12.71 20.09
N ARG A 246 -0.15 11.80 20.41
CA ARG A 246 -0.93 11.09 19.38
C ARG A 246 -1.75 12.04 18.50
N ARG A 247 -2.37 13.08 19.06
CA ARG A 247 -3.15 14.06 18.30
C ARG A 247 -2.25 14.85 17.35
N HIS A 248 -1.16 15.42 17.86
CA HIS A 248 -0.20 16.17 17.04
C HIS A 248 0.43 15.29 15.97
N ARG A 249 0.78 14.04 16.29
CA ARG A 249 1.22 13.06 15.30
C ARG A 249 0.19 12.87 14.21
N LEU A 250 -1.09 12.68 14.56
CA LEU A 250 -2.14 12.50 13.55
C LEU A 250 -2.29 13.73 12.65
N ASP A 251 -2.24 14.95 13.20
CA ASP A 251 -2.32 16.19 12.42
C ASP A 251 -1.17 16.29 11.41
N ARG A 252 0.06 15.97 11.83
CA ARG A 252 1.22 15.96 10.93
C ARG A 252 1.15 14.85 9.88
N LEU A 253 0.71 13.65 10.26
CA LEU A 253 0.53 12.54 9.32
C LEU A 253 -0.55 12.85 8.27
N VAL A 254 -1.64 13.51 8.66
CA VAL A 254 -2.66 14.01 7.73
C VAL A 254 -2.03 15.01 6.76
N ALA A 255 -1.31 16.02 7.27
CA ALA A 255 -0.65 17.02 6.43
C ALA A 255 0.35 16.40 5.45
N TRP A 256 1.16 15.43 5.92
CA TRP A 256 2.10 14.71 5.08
C TRP A 256 1.38 13.92 3.99
N VAL A 257 0.41 13.08 4.33
CA VAL A 257 -0.30 12.25 3.35
C VAL A 257 -1.07 13.11 2.33
N SER A 258 -1.66 14.23 2.75
CA SER A 258 -2.33 15.18 1.85
C SER A 258 -1.39 15.89 0.87
N SER A 259 -0.07 15.86 1.10
CA SER A 259 0.92 16.41 0.16
C SER A 259 1.34 15.42 -0.95
N ILE A 260 0.90 14.17 -0.85
CA ILE A 260 1.21 13.09 -1.80
C ILE A 260 0.09 13.01 -2.85
N ASP A 261 0.47 12.91 -4.13
CA ASP A 261 -0.48 12.92 -5.26
C ASP A 261 -1.50 11.77 -5.14
N GLU A 262 -1.06 10.60 -4.66
CA GLU A 262 -1.89 9.42 -4.37
C GLU A 262 -1.60 8.92 -2.93
N GLY A 263 -1.88 9.77 -1.94
CA GLY A 263 -1.69 9.48 -0.52
C GLY A 263 -2.94 8.95 0.19
N HIS A 264 -2.80 7.90 1.00
CA HIS A 264 -3.87 7.37 1.84
C HIS A 264 -3.41 7.17 3.28
N LEU A 265 -4.16 7.73 4.23
CA LEU A 265 -3.97 7.52 5.66
C LEU A 265 -5.07 6.59 6.17
N VAL A 266 -4.67 5.50 6.83
CA VAL A 266 -5.56 4.63 7.58
C VAL A 266 -5.11 4.61 9.03
N THR A 267 -6.06 4.73 9.95
CA THR A 267 -5.77 4.63 11.38
C THR A 267 -6.43 3.40 11.97
N THR A 268 -5.82 2.82 13.00
CA THR A 268 -6.38 1.67 13.71
C THR A 268 -6.33 1.87 15.23
N PRO A 269 -7.49 1.89 15.91
CA PRO A 269 -7.54 2.01 17.37
C PRO A 269 -7.40 0.65 18.07
N SER A 270 -7.57 -0.46 17.34
CA SER A 270 -7.54 -1.82 17.87
C SER A 270 -6.12 -2.42 17.91
N SER A 271 -5.26 -1.99 16.98
CA SER A 271 -3.88 -2.46 16.84
C SER A 271 -2.88 -1.50 17.46
N ALA A 272 -1.95 -2.06 18.23
CA ALA A 272 -0.78 -1.36 18.77
C ALA A 272 0.29 -1.13 17.68
N HIS A 273 1.53 -0.80 18.07
CA HIS A 273 2.64 -0.56 17.14
C HIS A 273 2.85 -1.68 16.11
N LYS A 274 2.78 -2.96 16.53
CA LYS A 274 2.95 -4.13 15.65
C LYS A 274 1.68 -4.46 14.84
N ILE A 275 1.19 -3.50 14.05
CA ILE A 275 -0.03 -3.65 13.24
C ILE A 275 0.07 -4.84 12.26
N HIS A 276 1.25 -5.09 11.71
CA HIS A 276 1.51 -6.23 10.82
C HIS A 276 1.23 -7.60 11.48
N ASP A 277 1.40 -7.69 12.79
CA ASP A 277 1.12 -8.90 13.59
C ASP A 277 -0.34 -8.92 14.07
N SER A 278 -0.84 -7.81 14.62
CA SER A 278 -2.18 -7.75 15.20
C SER A 278 -3.32 -7.59 14.19
N ASP A 279 -3.05 -7.05 13.01
CA ASP A 279 -4.00 -6.89 11.90
C ASP A 279 -3.32 -7.07 10.54
N PRO A 280 -2.90 -8.31 10.21
CA PRO A 280 -2.30 -8.63 8.92
C PRO A 280 -3.29 -8.46 7.76
N GLY A 281 -4.60 -8.46 8.03
CA GLY A 281 -5.64 -8.22 7.03
C GLY A 281 -5.58 -6.79 6.49
N LEU A 282 -5.46 -5.81 7.38
CA LEU A 282 -5.31 -4.40 7.00
C LEU A 282 -4.03 -4.14 6.20
N VAL A 283 -2.92 -4.78 6.58
CA VAL A 283 -1.66 -4.69 5.81
C VAL A 283 -1.81 -5.28 4.41
N LEU A 284 -2.45 -6.45 4.27
CA LEU A 284 -2.68 -7.06 2.95
C LEU A 284 -3.64 -6.25 2.08
N TRP A 285 -4.65 -5.61 2.67
CA TRP A 285 -5.49 -4.66 1.94
C TRP A 285 -4.64 -3.52 1.33
N ALA A 286 -3.72 -2.95 2.11
CA ALA A 286 -2.85 -1.88 1.64
C ALA A 286 -1.86 -2.36 0.57
N ILE A 287 -1.29 -3.57 0.74
CA ILE A 287 -0.46 -4.21 -0.29
C ILE A 287 -1.25 -4.37 -1.59
N ARG A 288 -2.47 -4.93 -1.55
CA ARG A 288 -3.33 -5.07 -2.74
C ARG A 288 -3.55 -3.74 -3.44
N ARG A 289 -3.83 -2.67 -2.69
CA ARG A 289 -4.02 -1.33 -3.25
C ARG A 289 -2.80 -0.81 -4.01
N LEU A 290 -1.59 -1.09 -3.53
CA LEU A 290 -0.34 -0.62 -4.15
C LEU A 290 0.15 -1.54 -5.27
N VAL A 291 -0.07 -2.86 -5.15
CA VAL A 291 0.29 -3.86 -6.16
C VAL A 291 -0.64 -3.78 -7.37
N TYR A 292 -1.92 -3.53 -7.14
CA TYR A 292 -2.92 -3.25 -8.16
C TYR A 292 -3.20 -1.73 -8.17
N PRO A 293 -2.26 -0.91 -8.69
CA PRO A 293 -2.43 0.54 -8.73
C PRO A 293 -3.69 0.92 -9.52
N ASP A 294 -4.17 2.16 -9.36
CA ASP A 294 -5.39 2.69 -10.00
C ASP A 294 -5.58 2.15 -11.42
N LEU A 295 -6.45 1.15 -11.52
CA LEU A 295 -6.71 0.46 -12.78
C LEU A 295 -7.29 1.42 -13.80
N SER A 296 -7.94 2.49 -13.35
CA SER A 296 -8.44 3.57 -14.18
C SER A 296 -7.30 4.31 -14.86
N LYS A 297 -6.22 4.64 -14.13
CA LYS A 297 -5.01 5.27 -14.68
C LYS A 297 -4.29 4.34 -15.67
N ARG A 298 -4.17 3.04 -15.36
CA ARG A 298 -3.54 2.08 -16.28
C ARG A 298 -4.36 1.85 -17.53
N LEU A 299 -5.68 1.70 -17.40
CA LEU A 299 -6.56 1.54 -18.54
C LEU A 299 -6.45 2.76 -19.47
N ARG A 300 -6.47 3.98 -18.90
CA ARG A 300 -6.24 5.22 -19.65
C ARG A 300 -4.92 5.24 -20.42
N ALA A 301 -3.84 4.78 -19.80
CA ALA A 301 -2.53 4.72 -20.46
C ALA A 301 -2.47 3.68 -21.60
N LEU A 302 -3.32 2.65 -21.56
CA LEU A 302 -3.38 1.59 -22.57
C LEU A 302 -4.33 1.90 -23.74
N ILE A 303 -5.22 2.88 -23.60
CA ILE A 303 -6.14 3.28 -24.67
C ILE A 303 -5.37 4.05 -25.73
N GLU A 304 -5.09 3.40 -26.85
CA GLU A 304 -4.42 4.00 -28.01
C GLU A 304 -5.44 4.53 -29.02
N GLY A 305 -5.51 5.86 -29.16
CA GLY A 305 -6.48 6.52 -30.05
C GLY A 305 -7.86 6.71 -29.44
N ASN A 306 -8.86 7.05 -30.26
CA ASN A 306 -10.22 7.33 -29.79
C ASN A 306 -11.24 6.36 -30.43
N SER A 307 -11.26 5.11 -30.00
CA SER A 307 -12.18 4.10 -30.55
C SER A 307 -12.61 3.06 -29.52
N GLU A 308 -13.80 2.48 -29.74
CA GLU A 308 -14.31 1.36 -28.94
C GLU A 308 -13.35 0.15 -28.97
N ALA A 309 -12.79 -0.16 -30.14
CA ALA A 309 -11.83 -1.26 -30.29
C ALA A 309 -10.56 -1.05 -29.44
N ALA A 310 -10.05 0.18 -29.36
CA ALA A 310 -8.89 0.51 -28.52
C ALA A 310 -9.21 0.35 -27.03
N PHE A 311 -10.38 0.81 -26.59
CA PHE A 311 -10.82 0.64 -25.21
C PHE A 311 -10.97 -0.83 -24.84
N ILE A 312 -11.66 -1.62 -25.67
CA ILE A 312 -11.85 -3.06 -25.44
C ILE A 312 -10.51 -3.79 -25.43
N ALA A 313 -9.59 -3.46 -26.35
CA ALA A 313 -8.26 -4.06 -26.36
C ALA A 313 -7.47 -3.73 -25.09
N ALA A 314 -7.52 -2.47 -24.63
CA ALA A 314 -6.90 -2.03 -23.39
C ALA A 314 -7.51 -2.75 -22.16
N TYR A 315 -8.84 -2.87 -22.12
CA TYR A 315 -9.55 -3.56 -21.04
C TYR A 315 -9.23 -5.05 -21.03
N ASN A 316 -9.20 -5.71 -22.18
CA ASN A 316 -8.84 -7.13 -22.27
C ASN A 316 -7.39 -7.40 -21.85
N LYS A 317 -6.45 -6.51 -22.21
CA LYS A 317 -5.06 -6.58 -21.70
C LYS A 317 -5.03 -6.48 -20.17
N LEU A 318 -5.88 -5.63 -19.60
CA LEU A 318 -5.98 -5.48 -18.16
C LEU A 318 -6.66 -6.71 -17.53
N LYS A 319 -7.79 -7.18 -18.07
CA LYS A 319 -8.48 -8.40 -17.61
C LYS A 319 -7.60 -9.65 -17.62
N ALA A 320 -6.67 -9.76 -18.58
CA ALA A 320 -5.74 -10.88 -18.65
C ALA A 320 -4.70 -10.90 -17.51
N ASN A 321 -4.44 -9.76 -16.86
CA ASN A 321 -3.32 -9.58 -15.93
C ASN A 321 -3.76 -9.25 -14.49
N TYR A 322 -5.07 -9.12 -14.24
CA TYR A 322 -5.59 -8.67 -12.95
C TYR A 322 -6.77 -9.56 -12.49
N PRO A 323 -6.91 -9.85 -11.19
CA PRO A 323 -8.04 -10.63 -10.67
C PRO A 323 -9.40 -9.96 -10.95
N PRO A 324 -10.47 -10.74 -11.21
CA PRO A 324 -11.81 -10.20 -11.47
C PRO A 324 -12.34 -9.29 -10.36
N GLU A 325 -12.07 -9.62 -9.09
CA GLU A 325 -12.45 -8.82 -7.93
C GLU A 325 -11.88 -7.39 -7.91
N ASN A 326 -10.82 -7.12 -8.70
CA ASN A 326 -10.27 -5.78 -8.85
C ASN A 326 -10.92 -4.99 -10.00
N LEU A 327 -11.66 -5.65 -10.89
CA LEU A 327 -12.27 -5.07 -12.11
C LEU A 327 -13.74 -4.73 -11.90
N GLY A 328 -14.07 -4.21 -10.72
CA GLY A 328 -15.43 -3.95 -10.25
C GLY A 328 -16.28 -3.10 -11.20
N GLU A 329 -17.60 -3.20 -11.04
CA GLU A 329 -18.61 -2.39 -11.73
C GLU A 329 -18.24 -0.89 -11.74
N ASP A 330 -17.80 -0.38 -10.58
CA ASP A 330 -17.45 1.03 -10.37
C ASP A 330 -16.31 1.51 -11.27
N LEU A 331 -15.35 0.64 -11.61
CA LEU A 331 -14.20 0.99 -12.45
C LEU A 331 -14.66 1.35 -13.86
N LEU A 332 -15.42 0.45 -14.49
CA LEU A 332 -15.93 0.64 -15.85
C LEU A 332 -16.94 1.79 -15.90
N ASN A 333 -17.77 1.93 -14.85
CA ASN A 333 -18.75 3.00 -14.79
C ASN A 333 -18.07 4.38 -14.70
N SER A 334 -17.12 4.53 -13.78
CA SER A 334 -16.37 5.78 -13.59
C SER A 334 -15.62 6.20 -14.85
N LEU A 335 -14.96 5.23 -15.51
CA LEU A 335 -14.26 5.48 -16.76
C LEU A 335 -15.21 5.84 -17.91
N GLY A 336 -16.37 5.19 -18.01
CA GLY A 336 -17.38 5.53 -19.00
C GLY A 336 -17.84 6.99 -18.88
N TYR A 337 -18.10 7.45 -17.67
CA TYR A 337 -18.46 8.86 -17.41
C TYR A 337 -17.30 9.83 -17.66
N GLU A 338 -16.06 9.45 -17.31
CA GLU A 338 -14.88 10.25 -17.64
C GLU A 338 -14.74 10.42 -19.17
N MET A 339 -14.91 9.33 -19.93
CA MET A 339 -14.86 9.39 -21.40
C MET A 339 -15.99 10.25 -21.98
N LEU A 340 -17.22 10.18 -21.43
CA LEU A 340 -18.32 11.08 -21.83
C LEU A 340 -17.96 12.55 -21.58
N GLN A 341 -17.41 12.87 -20.41
CA GLN A 341 -16.97 14.24 -20.07
C GLN A 341 -15.88 14.76 -21.01
N GLN A 342 -15.02 13.87 -21.51
CA GLN A 342 -13.98 14.18 -22.49
C GLN A 342 -14.50 14.23 -23.95
N GLY A 343 -15.79 13.97 -24.19
CA GLY A 343 -16.37 13.89 -25.54
C GLY A 343 -15.99 12.62 -26.31
N LYS A 344 -15.40 11.63 -25.64
CA LYS A 344 -14.96 10.34 -26.19
C LYS A 344 -16.09 9.32 -26.17
N LEU A 345 -17.14 9.62 -26.93
CA LEU A 345 -18.37 8.81 -26.95
C LEU A 345 -18.14 7.32 -27.33
N PRO A 346 -17.29 6.97 -28.32
CA PRO A 346 -17.02 5.56 -28.64
C PRO A 346 -16.43 4.77 -27.46
N GLU A 347 -15.48 5.35 -26.73
CA GLU A 347 -14.84 4.74 -25.57
C GLU A 347 -15.81 4.64 -24.38
N ALA A 348 -16.65 5.65 -24.18
CA ALA A 348 -17.69 5.61 -23.16
C ALA A 348 -18.69 4.46 -23.41
N LEU A 349 -19.17 4.33 -24.66
CA LEU A 349 -20.06 3.22 -25.05
C LEU A 349 -19.38 1.86 -24.83
N ALA A 350 -18.09 1.74 -25.16
CA ALA A 350 -17.31 0.54 -24.92
C ALA A 350 -17.25 0.18 -23.42
N ALA A 351 -16.95 1.17 -22.57
CA ALA A 351 -16.86 0.99 -21.12
C ALA A 351 -18.19 0.52 -20.52
N PHE A 352 -19.30 1.17 -20.86
CA PHE A 352 -20.62 0.80 -20.33
C PHE A 352 -21.14 -0.54 -20.88
N ARG A 353 -20.85 -0.88 -22.15
CA ARG A 353 -21.19 -2.20 -22.71
C ARG A 353 -20.44 -3.32 -22.00
N LEU A 354 -19.13 -3.17 -21.84
CA LEU A 354 -18.33 -4.11 -21.06
C LEU A 354 -18.87 -4.23 -19.64
N ASN A 355 -19.30 -3.13 -19.02
CA ASN A 355 -19.86 -3.16 -17.67
C ASN A 355 -21.12 -4.02 -17.59
N VAL A 356 -22.04 -3.86 -18.56
CA VAL A 356 -23.23 -4.72 -18.69
C VAL A 356 -22.87 -6.18 -18.91
N ASP A 357 -21.86 -6.47 -19.73
CA ASP A 357 -21.44 -7.83 -20.07
C ASP A 357 -20.80 -8.55 -18.87
N GLU A 358 -19.97 -7.85 -18.09
CA GLU A 358 -19.32 -8.40 -16.89
C GLU A 358 -20.28 -8.48 -15.69
N TYR A 359 -21.23 -7.54 -15.59
CA TYR A 359 -22.16 -7.40 -14.45
C TYR A 359 -23.64 -7.42 -14.87
N PRO A 360 -24.14 -8.50 -15.51
CA PRO A 360 -25.47 -8.53 -16.13
C PRO A 360 -26.64 -8.53 -15.13
N ARG A 361 -26.36 -8.56 -13.82
CA ARG A 361 -27.37 -8.49 -12.75
C ARG A 361 -27.36 -7.15 -12.00
N ALA A 362 -26.41 -6.26 -12.29
CA ALA A 362 -26.37 -4.93 -11.70
C ALA A 362 -27.27 -3.98 -12.50
N ALA A 363 -28.10 -3.19 -11.82
CA ALA A 363 -29.03 -2.27 -12.48
C ALA A 363 -28.35 -1.01 -13.04
N ASN A 364 -27.29 -0.54 -12.36
CA ASN A 364 -26.61 0.72 -12.66
C ASN A 364 -25.91 0.71 -14.04
N PRO A 365 -25.19 -0.35 -14.47
CA PRO A 365 -24.59 -0.39 -15.80
C PRO A 365 -25.58 -0.21 -16.95
N TYR A 366 -26.80 -0.75 -16.81
CA TYR A 366 -27.87 -0.55 -17.79
C TYR A 366 -28.39 0.89 -17.78
N ASP A 367 -28.47 1.56 -16.63
CA ASP A 367 -28.84 2.98 -16.57
C ASP A 367 -27.80 3.82 -17.32
N SER A 368 -26.52 3.66 -16.98
CA SER A 368 -25.42 4.42 -17.59
C SER A 368 -25.23 4.14 -19.08
N LEU A 369 -25.42 2.89 -19.53
CA LEU A 369 -25.43 2.57 -20.96
C LEU A 369 -26.62 3.22 -21.68
N GLY A 370 -27.79 3.28 -21.03
CA GLY A 370 -28.97 3.99 -21.54
C GLY A 370 -28.71 5.49 -21.71
N GLU A 371 -28.00 6.11 -20.77
CA GLU A 371 -27.58 7.50 -20.86
C GLU A 371 -26.64 7.73 -22.06
N ALA A 372 -25.61 6.90 -22.22
CA ALA A 372 -24.69 6.98 -23.34
C ALA A 372 -25.40 6.82 -24.70
N TYR A 373 -26.36 5.89 -24.83
CA TYR A 373 -27.17 5.75 -26.04
C TYR A 373 -28.08 6.95 -26.30
N THR A 374 -28.56 7.62 -25.25
CA THR A 374 -29.34 8.85 -25.40
C THR A 374 -28.49 9.96 -26.00
N ILE A 375 -27.24 10.08 -25.54
CA ILE A 375 -26.26 11.05 -26.06
C ILE A 375 -25.91 10.72 -27.52
N SER A 376 -25.79 9.45 -27.89
CA SER A 376 -25.50 9.03 -29.27
C SER A 376 -26.71 9.07 -30.22
N GLY A 377 -27.91 9.41 -29.72
CA GLY A 377 -29.15 9.46 -30.52
C GLY A 377 -29.82 8.09 -30.75
N GLU A 378 -29.30 7.03 -30.16
CA GLU A 378 -29.79 5.65 -30.27
C GLU A 378 -30.98 5.40 -29.31
N PHE A 379 -32.07 6.14 -29.50
CA PHE A 379 -33.16 6.20 -28.53
C PHE A 379 -33.85 4.85 -28.25
N ALA A 380 -33.92 3.96 -29.24
CA ALA A 380 -34.48 2.62 -29.05
C ALA A 380 -33.62 1.76 -28.12
N LEU A 381 -32.29 1.79 -28.31
CA LEU A 381 -31.33 1.09 -27.46
C LEU A 381 -31.29 1.70 -26.05
N SER A 382 -31.36 3.02 -25.96
CA SER A 382 -31.49 3.74 -24.68
C SER A 382 -32.72 3.28 -23.89
N ALA A 383 -33.89 3.26 -24.52
CA ALA A 383 -35.13 2.82 -23.87
C ALA A 383 -35.08 1.33 -23.46
N ALA A 384 -34.45 0.47 -24.24
CA ALA A 384 -34.27 -0.94 -23.86
C ALA A 384 -33.43 -1.07 -22.58
N ASN A 385 -32.34 -0.31 -22.46
CA ASN A 385 -31.44 -0.35 -21.32
C ASN A 385 -32.07 0.20 -20.04
N TYR A 386 -32.77 1.35 -20.10
CA TYR A 386 -33.48 1.85 -18.92
C TYR A 386 -34.60 0.92 -18.44
N ARG A 387 -35.30 0.22 -19.36
CA ARG A 387 -36.28 -0.82 -18.95
C ARG A 387 -35.58 -1.95 -18.20
N ARG A 388 -34.44 -2.41 -18.71
CA ARG A 388 -33.66 -3.45 -18.06
C ARG A 388 -33.13 -3.03 -16.69
N SER A 389 -32.70 -1.77 -16.56
CA SER A 389 -32.32 -1.21 -15.25
C SER A 389 -33.48 -1.25 -14.25
N LEU A 390 -34.70 -0.86 -14.64
CA LEU A 390 -35.89 -0.93 -13.79
C LEU A 390 -36.34 -2.36 -13.46
N GLU A 391 -36.14 -3.31 -14.37
CA GLU A 391 -36.41 -4.72 -14.07
C GLU A 391 -35.51 -5.26 -12.96
N LEU A 392 -34.26 -4.81 -12.92
CA LEU A 392 -33.27 -5.22 -11.93
C LEU A 392 -33.38 -4.40 -10.63
N ASP A 393 -33.71 -3.11 -10.73
CA ASP A 393 -33.99 -2.20 -9.61
C ASP A 393 -35.26 -1.38 -9.88
N PRO A 394 -36.43 -1.86 -9.42
CA PRO A 394 -37.70 -1.14 -9.56
C PRO A 394 -37.73 0.23 -8.87
N ALA A 395 -36.78 0.54 -7.98
CA ALA A 395 -36.69 1.83 -7.30
C ALA A 395 -35.86 2.88 -8.08
N ASN A 396 -35.29 2.53 -9.24
CA ASN A 396 -34.48 3.44 -10.04
C ASN A 396 -35.33 4.56 -10.69
N LYS A 397 -35.50 5.66 -9.95
CA LYS A 397 -36.24 6.84 -10.41
C LYS A 397 -35.64 7.52 -11.64
N ASN A 398 -34.32 7.42 -11.84
CA ASN A 398 -33.66 8.01 -12.99
C ASN A 398 -34.13 7.30 -14.28
N ALA A 399 -34.01 5.97 -14.32
CA ALA A 399 -34.47 5.16 -15.43
C ALA A 399 -35.97 5.37 -15.76
N GLU A 400 -36.82 5.48 -14.74
CA GLU A 400 -38.25 5.77 -14.92
C GLU A 400 -38.49 7.13 -15.61
N ASN A 401 -37.80 8.18 -15.15
CA ASN A 401 -37.91 9.51 -15.73
C ASN A 401 -37.39 9.54 -17.18
N ARG A 402 -36.24 8.93 -17.43
CA ARG A 402 -35.61 8.86 -18.77
C ARG A 402 -36.49 8.11 -19.77
N LEU A 403 -37.14 7.01 -19.37
CA LEU A 403 -38.08 6.31 -20.23
C LEU A 403 -39.30 7.15 -20.61
N ARG A 404 -39.84 7.93 -19.67
CA ARG A 404 -40.95 8.84 -19.96
C ARG A 404 -40.56 9.89 -21.02
N GLU A 405 -39.35 10.43 -20.92
CA GLU A 405 -38.79 11.37 -21.91
C GLU A 405 -38.60 10.72 -23.29
N LEU A 406 -37.99 9.53 -23.33
CA LEU A 406 -37.70 8.81 -24.57
C LEU A 406 -38.96 8.36 -25.29
N ASN A 407 -39.96 7.86 -24.57
CA ASN A 407 -41.23 7.45 -25.18
C ASN A 407 -41.94 8.62 -25.86
N ARG A 408 -41.89 9.83 -25.28
CA ARG A 408 -42.42 11.04 -25.92
C ARG A 408 -41.67 11.38 -27.21
N LYS A 409 -40.34 11.24 -27.21
CA LYS A 409 -39.52 11.49 -28.41
C LYS A 409 -39.76 10.45 -29.51
N LEU A 410 -39.86 9.17 -29.16
CA LEU A 410 -40.10 8.08 -30.12
C LEU A 410 -41.49 8.17 -30.75
N LEU A 411 -42.50 8.61 -30.00
CA LEU A 411 -43.87 8.85 -30.53
C LEU A 411 -43.98 10.12 -31.40
N ALA A 412 -42.97 11.00 -31.38
CA ALA A 412 -42.95 12.25 -32.13
C ALA A 412 -42.12 12.17 -33.43
N GLN A 413 -41.49 11.02 -33.73
CA GLN A 413 -40.84 10.79 -35.02
C GLN A 413 -41.90 10.34 -36.05
N PRO A 414 -42.00 10.99 -37.22
CA PRO A 414 -43.05 10.75 -38.22
C PRO A 414 -42.95 9.39 -38.93
#